data_AF-A0A524RTY6-F1
#
_entry.id   AF-A0A524RTY6-F1
#
_cell.length_a   1.000
_cell.length_b   1.000
_cell.length_c   1.000
_cell.angle_alpha   90.00
_cell.angle_beta   90.00
_cell.angle_gamma   90.00
#
_symmetry.space_group_name_H-M   'P 1'
#
loop_
_entity.id
_entity.type
_entity.pdbx_description
1 polymer ?
#
loop_
_entity_poly.entity_id
_entity_poly.type
_entity_poly.pdbx_seq_one_letter_code
_entity_poly.pdbx_strand_id
1 'polypeptide(L)'
;MDWLRQLPLGQYVDGEKGWIRHLDPRIKFAWALAFLITPILATAQWRLSLVALLLLLTVASGLPPRIWYRTLMLLMALSLLVAALSLLLPASRTLPLAAQRPAAEWRDGTNDQSLRPQSPPAGAWELLRWGPLQAGPLNIGPLVVNRASVKLAFNSGTLLFTLVHSANLLLLSTPAEELAWTLGWALTPLVRFGLPAEELGFTLLLSLRFLPLVQEEFQNLVRSVATRAVNFRQLGWKASFALLLASGERLLANVLLRADQGADALIARGGAAADAGQSQLVERAGTASAGLADGAALAARLGLNTASGHPMDLPNP
;
A
#
# COMPACT_ATOMS: atom_id res chain seq x y z
N MET A 1 -8.36 -26.88 17.82
CA MET A 1 -7.46 -25.93 17.14
C MET A 1 -8.27 -24.70 16.75
N ASP A 2 -8.37 -23.72 17.65
CA ASP A 2 -9.12 -22.47 17.46
C ASP A 2 -8.30 -21.40 16.71
N TRP A 3 -7.45 -21.85 15.78
CA TRP A 3 -6.49 -20.99 15.10
C TRP A 3 -7.17 -19.96 14.19
N LEU A 4 -8.37 -20.26 13.68
CA LEU A 4 -9.18 -19.35 12.87
C LEU A 4 -9.91 -18.26 13.68
N ARG A 5 -10.13 -18.45 15.00
CA ARG A 5 -10.58 -17.36 15.90
C ARG A 5 -9.45 -16.39 16.24
N GLN A 6 -8.20 -16.82 16.06
CA GLN A 6 -6.98 -16.04 16.29
C GLN A 6 -6.45 -15.36 15.03
N LEU A 7 -7.07 -15.57 13.87
CA LEU A 7 -6.76 -14.78 12.68
C LEU A 7 -7.38 -13.39 12.89
N PRO A 8 -6.58 -12.36 13.23
CA PRO A 8 -7.10 -11.03 13.40
C PRO A 8 -7.67 -10.59 12.05
N LEU A 9 -9.00 -10.44 11.99
CA LEU A 9 -9.66 -9.88 10.83
C LEU A 9 -9.34 -8.40 10.78
N GLY A 10 -8.25 -8.11 10.09
CA GLY A 10 -7.62 -6.80 10.09
C GLY A 10 -6.57 -6.69 11.20
N GLN A 11 -5.40 -6.16 10.86
CA GLN A 11 -4.37 -5.74 11.84
C GLN A 11 -4.78 -4.47 12.59
N TYR A 12 -6.08 -4.27 12.81
CA TYR A 12 -6.55 -3.14 13.56
C TYR A 12 -6.22 -3.38 15.04
N VAL A 13 -5.40 -2.50 15.59
CA VAL A 13 -5.01 -2.56 16.99
C VAL A 13 -5.98 -1.68 17.75
N ASP A 14 -6.85 -2.29 18.56
CA ASP A 14 -7.68 -1.55 19.52
C ASP A 14 -6.81 -0.89 20.59
N GLY A 15 -7.02 0.42 20.80
CA GLY A 15 -6.33 1.19 21.83
C GLY A 15 -6.94 2.57 22.04
N GLU A 16 -7.12 2.97 23.29
CA GLU A 16 -7.81 4.22 23.66
C GLU A 16 -6.99 5.51 23.39
N LYS A 17 -5.72 5.37 22.99
CA LYS A 17 -4.79 6.50 22.83
C LYS A 17 -4.39 6.69 21.36
N GLY A 18 -4.62 7.90 20.82
CA GLY A 18 -4.13 8.32 19.50
C GLY A 18 -5.07 9.29 18.77
N TRP A 19 -4.58 10.51 18.48
CA TRP A 19 -5.32 11.52 17.71
C TRP A 19 -5.67 11.05 16.29
N ILE A 20 -4.77 10.27 15.66
CA ILE A 20 -4.99 9.73 14.31
C ILE A 20 -6.28 8.91 14.23
N ARG A 21 -6.64 8.18 15.29
CA ARG A 21 -7.80 7.27 15.24
C ARG A 21 -9.11 8.04 15.12
N HIS A 22 -9.19 9.23 15.73
CA HIS A 22 -10.36 10.11 15.73
C HIS A 22 -10.52 10.88 14.41
N LEU A 23 -9.50 10.86 13.56
CA LEU A 23 -9.56 11.49 12.24
C LEU A 23 -10.55 10.74 11.34
N ASP A 24 -11.34 11.48 10.56
CA ASP A 24 -12.26 10.91 9.59
C ASP A 24 -11.52 9.93 8.65
N PRO A 25 -11.99 8.68 8.54
CA PRO A 25 -11.47 7.68 7.61
C PRO A 25 -11.28 8.18 6.16
N ARG A 26 -12.12 9.10 5.69
CA ARG A 26 -12.01 9.70 4.34
C ARG A 26 -10.71 10.48 4.16
N ILE A 27 -10.31 11.24 5.19
CA ILE A 27 -9.07 12.03 5.17
C ILE A 27 -7.87 11.08 5.19
N LYS A 28 -7.93 10.02 6.01
CA LYS A 28 -6.88 8.99 6.05
C LYS A 28 -6.72 8.31 4.68
N PHE A 29 -7.84 7.97 4.03
CA PHE A 29 -7.84 7.39 2.70
C PHE A 29 -7.28 8.35 1.64
N ALA A 30 -7.75 9.60 1.63
CA ALA A 30 -7.26 10.64 0.72
C ALA A 30 -5.75 10.88 0.91
N TRP A 31 -5.28 10.83 2.15
CA TRP A 31 -3.87 10.93 2.47
C TRP A 31 -3.06 9.73 1.99
N ALA A 32 -3.53 8.50 2.23
CA ALA A 32 -2.88 7.31 1.72
C ALA A 32 -2.79 7.34 0.18
N LEU A 33 -3.83 7.84 -0.49
CA LEU A 33 -3.83 8.07 -1.93
C LEU A 33 -2.83 9.17 -2.33
N ALA A 34 -2.73 10.25 -1.57
CA ALA A 34 -1.73 11.28 -1.80
C ALA A 34 -0.31 10.71 -1.67
N PHE A 35 -0.02 9.90 -0.66
CA PHE A 35 1.28 9.23 -0.51
C PHE A 35 1.54 8.13 -1.54
N LEU A 36 0.50 7.60 -2.19
CA LEU A 36 0.63 6.69 -3.33
C LEU A 36 1.07 7.44 -4.59
N ILE A 37 0.47 8.61 -4.87
CA ILE A 37 0.67 9.36 -6.11
C ILE A 37 1.89 10.28 -6.03
N THR A 38 2.10 10.96 -4.90
CA THR A 38 3.14 11.99 -4.75
C THR A 38 4.55 11.45 -5.05
N PRO A 39 4.97 10.26 -4.58
CA PRO A 39 6.31 9.74 -4.88
C PRO A 39 6.56 9.53 -6.37
N ILE A 40 5.52 9.26 -7.18
CA ILE A 40 5.66 9.01 -8.62
C ILE A 40 6.11 10.28 -9.35
N LEU A 41 5.56 11.44 -8.96
CA LEU A 41 5.90 12.74 -9.56
C LEU A 41 7.05 13.46 -8.82
N ALA A 42 7.36 13.08 -7.59
CA ALA A 42 8.33 13.77 -6.74
C ALA A 42 9.79 13.54 -7.16
N THR A 43 10.60 14.60 -7.02
CA THR A 43 12.06 14.53 -7.11
C THR A 43 12.66 13.78 -5.91
N ALA A 44 13.95 13.42 -6.00
CA ALA A 44 14.63 12.65 -4.96
C ALA A 44 14.57 13.32 -3.57
N GLN A 45 14.70 14.64 -3.49
CA GLN A 45 14.64 15.39 -2.22
C GLN A 45 13.23 15.34 -1.62
N TRP A 46 12.20 15.56 -2.44
CA TRP A 46 10.79 15.51 -2.01
C TRP A 46 10.38 14.11 -1.53
N ARG A 47 10.91 13.05 -2.14
CA ARG A 47 10.67 11.67 -1.67
C ARG A 47 11.22 11.45 -0.27
N LEU A 48 12.43 11.95 0.02
CA LEU A 48 13.03 11.82 1.34
C LEU A 48 12.23 12.61 2.39
N SER A 49 11.73 13.80 2.05
CA SER A 49 10.83 14.55 2.95
C SER A 49 9.50 13.82 3.19
N LEU A 50 8.94 13.12 2.18
CA LEU A 50 7.72 12.31 2.37
C LEU A 50 7.95 11.14 3.32
N VAL A 51 9.10 10.45 3.19
CA VAL A 51 9.49 9.39 4.12
C VAL A 51 9.61 9.95 5.54
N ALA A 52 10.29 11.08 5.72
CA ALA A 52 10.44 11.72 7.03
C ALA A 52 9.09 12.17 7.62
N LEU A 53 8.23 12.77 6.80
CA LEU A 53 6.87 13.16 7.20
C LEU A 53 6.03 11.95 7.63
N LEU A 54 6.10 10.85 6.87
CA LEU A 54 5.38 9.63 7.16
C LEU A 54 5.88 8.96 8.46
N LEU A 55 7.19 9.01 8.72
CA LEU A 55 7.76 8.56 9.99
C LEU A 55 7.32 9.43 11.17
N LEU A 56 7.37 10.76 11.02
CA LEU A 56 6.92 11.71 12.03
C LEU A 56 5.45 11.47 12.38
N LEU A 57 4.63 11.29 11.35
CA LEU A 57 3.24 10.94 11.52
C LEU A 57 3.06 9.63 12.29
N THR A 58 3.84 8.60 11.96
CA THR A 58 3.73 7.30 12.61
C THR A 58 4.03 7.42 14.11
N VAL A 59 5.01 8.24 14.49
CA VAL A 59 5.30 8.59 15.89
C VAL A 59 4.15 9.37 16.51
N ALA A 60 3.63 10.38 15.80
CA ALA A 60 2.50 11.21 16.26
C ALA A 60 1.19 10.42 16.43
N SER A 61 1.04 9.29 15.72
CA SER A 61 -0.14 8.44 15.79
C SER A 61 -0.33 7.75 17.14
N GLY A 62 0.67 7.75 18.04
CA GLY A 62 0.55 7.18 19.38
C GLY A 62 0.42 5.65 19.41
N LEU A 63 0.77 4.97 18.31
CA LEU A 63 0.74 3.51 18.20
C LEU A 63 1.80 2.87 19.13
N PRO A 64 1.48 1.76 19.82
CA PRO A 64 2.45 1.06 20.66
C PRO A 64 3.71 0.69 19.87
N PRO A 65 4.92 1.16 20.25
CA PRO A 65 6.16 0.96 19.49
C PRO A 65 6.48 -0.50 19.17
N ARG A 66 6.01 -1.42 20.02
CA ARG A 66 6.21 -2.86 19.86
C ARG A 66 5.59 -3.42 18.57
N ILE A 67 4.48 -2.86 18.10
CA ILE A 67 3.73 -3.40 16.96
C ILE A 67 4.31 -2.87 15.65
N TRP A 68 4.50 -1.56 15.55
CA TRP A 68 4.94 -0.95 14.29
C TRP A 68 6.44 -1.05 14.06
N TYR A 69 7.29 -1.11 15.10
CA TYR A 69 8.75 -1.19 14.91
C TYR A 69 9.18 -2.49 14.20
N ARG A 70 8.55 -3.63 14.52
CA ARG A 70 8.86 -4.91 13.86
C ARG A 70 8.50 -4.87 12.37
N THR A 71 7.31 -4.36 12.04
CA THR A 71 6.86 -4.20 10.65
C THR A 71 7.73 -3.20 9.91
N LEU A 72 8.07 -2.07 10.55
CA LEU A 72 8.92 -1.02 9.98
C LEU A 72 10.34 -1.51 9.73
N MET A 73 10.92 -2.31 10.63
CA MET A 73 12.25 -2.89 10.45
C MET A 73 12.28 -3.88 9.27
N LEU A 74 11.27 -4.75 9.15
CA LEU A 74 11.15 -5.68 8.03
C LEU A 74 10.98 -4.93 6.70
N LEU A 75 10.17 -3.88 6.71
CA LEU A 75 9.88 -3.06 5.54
C LEU A 75 11.09 -2.20 5.13
N MET A 76 11.84 -1.66 6.10
CA MET A 76 13.15 -1.03 5.86
C MET A 76 14.16 -2.02 5.29
N ALA A 77 14.24 -3.23 5.83
CA ALA A 77 15.12 -4.27 5.30
C ALA A 77 14.75 -4.64 3.86
N LEU A 78 13.46 -4.78 3.57
CA LEU A 78 12.97 -5.05 2.22
C LEU A 78 13.24 -3.89 1.27
N SER A 79 13.01 -2.64 1.69
CA SER A 79 13.25 -1.48 0.83
C SER A 79 14.75 -1.28 0.56
N LEU A 80 15.60 -1.57 1.56
CA LEU A 80 17.05 -1.53 1.41
C LEU A 80 17.53 -2.67 0.50
N LEU A 81 16.96 -3.86 0.62
CA LEU A 81 17.22 -4.97 -0.30
C LEU A 81 16.85 -4.58 -1.74
N VAL A 82 15.68 -3.98 -1.97
CA VAL A 82 15.27 -3.53 -3.30
C VAL A 82 16.17 -2.41 -3.82
N ALA A 83 16.58 -1.47 -2.97
CA ALA A 83 17.54 -0.44 -3.31
C ALA A 83 18.92 -1.04 -3.67
N ALA A 84 19.38 -2.02 -2.89
CA ALA A 84 20.62 -2.74 -3.14
C ALA A 84 20.54 -3.46 -4.50
N LEU A 85 19.50 -4.27 -4.74
CA LEU A 85 19.29 -4.91 -6.04
C LEU A 85 19.29 -3.87 -7.16
N SER A 86 18.54 -2.77 -7.01
CA SER A 86 18.47 -1.66 -7.98
C SER A 86 19.82 -0.99 -8.25
N LEU A 87 20.74 -1.01 -7.29
CA LEU A 87 22.10 -0.53 -7.44
C LEU A 87 22.95 -1.47 -8.32
N LEU A 88 22.71 -2.78 -8.22
CA LEU A 88 23.36 -3.80 -9.05
C LEU A 88 22.83 -3.81 -10.49
N LEU A 89 21.62 -3.30 -10.76
CA LEU A 89 21.14 -3.13 -12.12
C LEU A 89 21.95 -2.02 -12.82
N PRO A 90 22.61 -2.30 -13.95
CA PRO A 90 23.19 -1.26 -14.78
C PRO A 90 22.03 -0.42 -15.31
N ALA A 91 21.85 0.78 -14.77
CA ALA A 91 20.93 1.76 -15.34
C ALA A 91 21.59 2.33 -16.60
N SER A 92 21.75 1.50 -17.62
CA SER A 92 22.34 1.82 -18.91
C SER A 92 21.35 2.69 -19.69
N ARG A 93 21.24 3.96 -19.29
CA ARG A 93 20.81 4.98 -20.25
C ARG A 93 21.92 5.07 -21.29
N THR A 94 21.66 4.39 -22.40
CA THR A 94 22.41 4.41 -23.65
C THR A 94 23.84 3.88 -23.53
N LEU A 95 24.05 2.65 -23.99
CA LEU A 95 25.17 2.47 -24.92
C LEU A 95 24.97 3.59 -25.96
N PRO A 96 25.87 4.57 -26.13
CA PRO A 96 25.91 5.21 -27.41
C PRO A 96 26.10 4.04 -28.36
N LEU A 97 25.08 3.68 -29.15
CA LEU A 97 25.35 3.04 -30.43
C LEU A 97 26.40 3.98 -31.00
N ALA A 98 27.66 3.53 -30.99
CA ALA A 98 28.75 4.26 -31.60
C ALA A 98 28.18 4.68 -32.94
N ALA A 99 28.02 5.99 -33.14
CA ALA A 99 27.45 6.51 -34.36
C ALA A 99 28.17 5.74 -35.47
N GLN A 100 27.45 4.88 -36.19
CA GLN A 100 27.99 4.17 -37.33
C GLN A 100 28.21 5.26 -38.37
N ARG A 101 29.31 5.99 -38.21
CA ARG A 101 29.77 7.00 -39.13
C ARG A 101 30.01 6.25 -40.44
N PRO A 102 29.37 6.67 -41.55
CA PRO A 102 29.58 6.02 -42.83
C PRO A 102 31.08 5.99 -43.16
N ALA A 103 31.55 4.90 -43.76
CA ALA A 103 32.97 4.67 -44.08
C ALA A 103 33.64 5.76 -44.95
N ALA A 104 32.88 6.77 -45.42
CA ALA A 104 33.36 7.87 -46.23
C ALA A 104 34.22 8.90 -45.46
N GLU A 105 34.17 8.95 -44.12
CA GLU A 105 34.98 9.88 -43.31
C GLU A 105 36.47 9.46 -43.16
N TRP A 106 36.86 8.28 -43.66
CA TRP A 106 38.24 7.78 -43.56
C TRP A 106 39.23 8.38 -44.58
N ARG A 107 38.80 9.28 -45.48
CA ARG A 107 39.65 9.81 -46.57
C ARG A 107 40.36 11.13 -46.26
N ASP A 108 39.98 11.87 -45.23
CA ASP A 108 40.70 13.10 -44.84
C ASP A 108 41.76 12.78 -43.78
N GLY A 109 42.94 12.39 -44.24
CA GLY A 109 44.13 12.09 -43.44
C GLY A 109 44.82 13.32 -42.83
N THR A 110 44.09 14.20 -42.15
CA THR A 110 44.68 15.41 -41.50
C THR A 110 44.23 15.68 -40.06
N ASN A 111 43.65 14.71 -39.35
CA ASN A 111 43.34 14.88 -37.92
C ASN A 111 43.75 13.67 -37.06
N ASP A 112 45.06 13.58 -36.78
CA ASP A 112 45.68 12.67 -35.80
C ASP A 112 45.36 13.02 -34.32
N GLN A 113 44.18 13.57 -34.04
CA GLN A 113 43.68 13.78 -32.66
C GLN A 113 42.59 12.79 -32.24
N SER A 114 42.13 11.91 -33.14
CA SER A 114 41.05 10.95 -32.87
C SER A 114 41.51 9.63 -32.21
N LEU A 115 42.82 9.39 -32.07
CA LEU A 115 43.39 8.20 -31.41
C LEU A 115 43.46 8.30 -29.88
N ARG A 116 43.01 9.42 -29.28
CA ARG A 116 42.84 9.46 -27.83
C ARG A 116 41.57 8.69 -27.47
N PRO A 117 41.61 7.66 -26.60
CA PRO A 117 40.39 7.05 -26.09
C PRO A 117 39.57 8.17 -25.48
N GLN A 118 38.42 8.48 -26.11
CA GLN A 118 37.51 9.50 -25.62
C GLN A 118 37.13 9.08 -24.21
N SER A 119 37.69 9.78 -23.23
CA SER A 119 37.34 9.58 -21.84
C SER A 119 35.82 9.75 -21.73
N PRO A 120 35.11 8.87 -21.00
CA PRO A 120 33.67 9.00 -20.84
C PRO A 120 33.36 10.44 -20.38
N PRO A 121 32.26 11.04 -20.87
CA PRO A 121 31.94 12.44 -20.59
C PRO A 121 32.06 12.72 -19.09
N ALA A 122 32.76 13.80 -18.73
CA ALA A 122 33.24 14.16 -17.38
C ALA A 122 32.20 14.21 -16.23
N GLY A 123 30.95 13.85 -16.50
CA GLY A 123 29.87 13.68 -15.52
C GLY A 123 29.51 12.23 -15.15
N ALA A 124 30.01 11.23 -15.87
CA ALA A 124 29.73 9.81 -15.61
C ALA A 124 30.80 9.21 -14.68
N TRP A 125 30.70 9.52 -13.39
CA TRP A 125 31.54 8.86 -12.39
C TRP A 125 31.07 7.41 -12.27
N GLU A 126 31.83 6.49 -12.87
CA GLU A 126 31.72 5.05 -12.64
C GLU A 126 32.33 4.78 -11.26
N LEU A 127 31.48 4.51 -10.26
CA LEU A 127 31.91 4.36 -8.86
C LEU A 127 32.53 2.98 -8.61
N LEU A 128 32.02 1.95 -9.29
CA LEU A 128 32.49 0.58 -9.16
C LEU A 128 32.13 -0.20 -10.43
N ARG A 129 33.13 -0.74 -11.10
CA ARG A 129 32.97 -1.64 -12.25
C ARG A 129 33.47 -3.01 -11.83
N TRP A 130 32.56 -3.92 -11.50
CA TRP A 130 32.91 -5.32 -11.31
C TRP A 130 32.88 -6.02 -12.66
N GLY A 131 34.03 -6.55 -13.09
CA GLY A 131 34.23 -7.19 -14.39
C GLY A 131 33.28 -8.37 -14.66
N PRO A 132 33.28 -8.90 -15.90
CA PRO A 132 32.41 -10.00 -16.28
C PRO A 132 32.77 -11.25 -15.48
N LEU A 133 31.84 -11.72 -14.64
CA LEU A 133 31.98 -12.99 -13.94
C LEU A 133 31.56 -14.10 -14.91
N GLN A 134 32.55 -14.69 -15.58
CA GLN A 134 32.34 -15.90 -16.38
C GLN A 134 32.21 -17.10 -15.43
N ALA A 135 30.98 -17.41 -15.02
CA ALA A 135 30.65 -18.65 -14.31
C ALA A 135 30.06 -19.65 -15.33
N GLY A 136 30.94 -20.32 -16.09
CA GLY A 136 30.53 -21.33 -17.09
C GLY A 136 29.74 -20.73 -18.28
N PRO A 137 28.61 -21.33 -18.72
CA PRO A 137 27.87 -20.84 -19.89
C PRO A 137 27.11 -19.52 -19.66
N LEU A 138 27.16 -18.96 -18.46
CA LEU A 138 26.48 -17.71 -18.09
C LEU A 138 27.51 -16.56 -18.05
N ASN A 139 27.47 -15.72 -19.08
CA ASN A 139 28.19 -14.44 -19.08
C ASN A 139 27.41 -13.43 -18.23
N ILE A 140 27.73 -13.33 -16.94
CA ILE A 140 27.25 -12.23 -16.12
C ILE A 140 28.02 -10.99 -16.59
N GLY A 141 27.31 -10.09 -17.29
CA GLY A 141 27.89 -8.85 -17.81
C GLY A 141 28.52 -7.99 -16.71
N PRO A 142 29.40 -7.04 -17.07
CA PRO A 142 30.08 -6.20 -16.10
C PRO A 142 29.06 -5.40 -15.28
N LEU A 143 29.13 -5.53 -13.96
CA LEU A 143 28.31 -4.80 -13.02
C LEU A 143 28.90 -3.39 -12.88
N VAL A 144 28.31 -2.41 -13.57
CA VAL A 144 28.75 -1.01 -13.51
C VAL A 144 27.78 -0.21 -12.67
N VAL A 145 28.24 0.23 -11.49
CA VAL A 145 27.49 1.09 -10.59
C VAL A 145 27.72 2.55 -10.98
N ASN A 146 26.70 3.14 -11.62
CA ASN A 146 26.72 4.54 -12.06
C ASN A 146 25.91 5.43 -11.11
N ARG A 147 26.11 6.76 -11.19
CA ARG A 147 25.23 7.74 -10.53
C ARG A 147 23.75 7.52 -10.85
N ALA A 148 23.45 7.03 -12.06
CA ALA A 148 22.11 6.65 -12.48
C ALA A 148 21.57 5.44 -11.68
N SER A 149 22.40 4.42 -11.43
CA SER A 149 22.04 3.26 -10.59
C SER A 149 21.84 3.67 -9.13
N VAL A 150 22.66 4.58 -8.60
CA VAL A 150 22.47 5.14 -7.24
C VAL A 150 21.15 5.90 -7.15
N LYS A 151 20.84 6.75 -8.13
CA LYS A 151 19.57 7.49 -8.18
C LYS A 151 18.38 6.55 -8.32
N LEU A 152 18.50 5.49 -9.12
CA LEU A 152 17.47 4.47 -9.28
C LEU A 152 17.24 3.70 -7.98
N ALA A 153 18.31 3.26 -7.32
CA ALA A 153 18.27 2.58 -6.02
C ALA A 153 17.59 3.41 -4.94
N PHE A 154 17.97 4.68 -4.82
CA PHE A 154 17.34 5.59 -3.88
C PHE A 154 15.86 5.79 -4.20
N ASN A 155 15.53 5.98 -5.49
CA ASN A 155 14.16 6.19 -5.94
C ASN A 155 13.26 4.98 -5.73
N SER A 156 13.74 3.76 -6.00
CA SER A 156 12.95 2.53 -5.84
C SER A 156 12.78 2.16 -4.36
N GLY A 157 13.85 2.29 -3.56
CA GLY A 157 13.80 2.03 -2.11
C GLY A 157 12.84 2.98 -1.39
N THR A 158 12.95 4.29 -1.64
CA THR A 158 12.05 5.28 -1.00
C THR A 158 10.60 5.15 -1.47
N LEU A 159 10.37 4.81 -2.74
CA LEU A 159 9.02 4.56 -3.27
C LEU A 159 8.39 3.35 -2.56
N LEU A 160 9.08 2.21 -2.54
CA LEU A 160 8.59 0.99 -1.89
C LEU A 160 8.28 1.27 -0.42
N PHE A 161 9.23 1.90 0.29
CA PHE A 161 9.04 2.24 1.69
C PHE A 161 7.78 3.09 1.91
N THR A 162 7.65 4.20 1.17
CA THR A 162 6.54 5.15 1.33
C THR A 162 5.19 4.48 1.01
N LEU A 163 5.11 3.73 -0.09
CA LEU A 163 3.86 3.06 -0.50
C LEU A 163 3.39 2.07 0.56
N VAL A 164 4.27 1.14 0.91
CA VAL A 164 3.89 0.01 1.75
C VAL A 164 3.67 0.50 3.18
N HIS A 165 4.50 1.41 3.69
CA HIS A 165 4.34 1.94 5.04
C HIS A 165 3.10 2.84 5.17
N SER A 166 2.78 3.65 4.16
CA SER A 166 1.56 4.46 4.16
C SER A 166 0.30 3.59 4.16
N ALA A 167 0.26 2.55 3.32
CA ALA A 167 -0.87 1.61 3.30
C ALA A 167 -0.99 0.84 4.62
N ASN A 168 0.15 0.39 5.17
CA ASN A 168 0.19 -0.27 6.47
C ASN A 168 -0.37 0.64 7.58
N LEU A 169 0.03 1.92 7.60
CA LEU A 169 -0.47 2.87 8.59
C LEU A 169 -1.99 3.05 8.50
N LEU A 170 -2.55 3.12 7.29
CA LEU A 170 -4.01 3.17 7.08
C LEU A 170 -4.71 1.92 7.64
N LEU A 171 -4.18 0.74 7.33
CA LEU A 171 -4.73 -0.55 7.76
C LEU A 171 -4.64 -0.79 9.27
N LEU A 172 -3.62 -0.24 9.94
CA LEU A 172 -3.47 -0.34 11.40
C LEU A 172 -4.37 0.66 12.15
N SER A 173 -4.66 1.80 11.53
CA SER A 173 -5.37 2.92 12.17
C SER A 173 -6.87 3.00 11.87
N THR A 174 -7.36 2.20 10.92
CA THR A 174 -8.75 2.23 10.46
C THR A 174 -9.34 0.82 10.43
N PRO A 175 -10.47 0.57 11.11
CA PRO A 175 -11.14 -0.73 11.08
C PRO A 175 -11.72 -1.04 9.69
N ALA A 176 -11.88 -2.33 9.38
CA ALA A 176 -12.35 -2.78 8.07
C ALA A 176 -13.74 -2.26 7.69
N GLU A 177 -14.64 -2.07 8.67
CA GLU A 177 -15.98 -1.50 8.45
C GLU A 177 -15.89 -0.04 7.98
N GLU A 178 -15.06 0.78 8.64
CA GLU A 178 -14.85 2.17 8.22
C GLU A 178 -14.18 2.25 6.85
N LEU A 179 -13.23 1.35 6.56
CA LEU A 179 -12.61 1.28 5.23
C LEU A 179 -13.61 0.92 4.14
N ALA A 180 -14.49 -0.06 4.37
CA ALA A 180 -15.55 -0.41 3.42
C ALA A 180 -16.49 0.77 3.14
N TRP A 181 -16.86 1.50 4.19
CA TRP A 181 -17.64 2.72 4.05
C TRP A 181 -16.92 3.80 3.24
N THR A 182 -15.63 4.05 3.51
CA THR A 182 -14.84 5.02 2.73
C THR A 182 -14.71 4.61 1.27
N LEU A 183 -14.62 3.31 0.99
CA LEU A 183 -14.55 2.79 -0.36
C LEU A 183 -15.87 3.04 -1.11
N GLY A 184 -17.02 2.83 -0.45
CA GLY A 184 -18.32 3.18 -1.00
C GLY A 184 -18.42 4.68 -1.34
N TRP A 185 -17.97 5.55 -0.44
CA TRP A 185 -17.89 7.00 -0.70
C TRP A 185 -16.94 7.35 -1.85
N ALA A 186 -15.79 6.67 -1.96
CA ALA A 186 -14.85 6.89 -3.06
C ALA A 186 -15.43 6.49 -4.43
N LEU A 187 -16.46 5.64 -4.46
CA LEU A 187 -17.19 5.24 -5.66
C LEU A 187 -18.34 6.19 -6.01
N THR A 188 -18.78 7.08 -5.12
CA THR A 188 -19.84 8.07 -5.40
C THR A 188 -19.62 8.92 -6.68
N PRO A 189 -18.42 9.44 -7.01
CA PRO A 189 -18.23 10.15 -8.28
C PRO A 189 -18.48 9.29 -9.53
N LEU A 190 -18.36 7.96 -9.40
CA LEU A 190 -18.60 7.02 -10.49
C LEU A 190 -20.09 6.76 -10.75
N VAL A 191 -20.98 7.20 -9.85
CA VAL A 191 -22.45 7.14 -10.06
C VAL A 191 -22.87 7.90 -11.31
N ARG A 192 -22.14 8.96 -11.68
CA ARG A 192 -22.38 9.69 -12.94
C ARG A 192 -22.22 8.80 -14.19
N PHE A 193 -21.46 7.72 -14.10
CA PHE A 193 -21.27 6.75 -15.18
C PHE A 193 -22.26 5.57 -15.11
N GLY A 194 -23.29 5.65 -14.27
CA GLY A 194 -24.33 4.61 -14.12
C GLY A 194 -23.94 3.46 -13.18
N LEU A 195 -22.90 3.63 -12.36
CA LEU A 195 -22.49 2.63 -11.39
C LEU A 195 -23.32 2.74 -10.09
N PRO A 196 -23.90 1.63 -9.57
CA PRO A 196 -24.68 1.61 -8.33
C PRO A 196 -23.77 1.62 -7.08
N ALA A 197 -23.16 2.78 -6.77
CA ALA A 197 -22.17 2.89 -5.70
C ALA A 197 -22.76 2.65 -4.31
N GLU A 198 -24.00 3.07 -4.09
CA GLU A 198 -24.73 2.91 -2.84
C GLU A 198 -25.02 1.44 -2.54
N GLU A 199 -25.52 0.68 -3.52
CA GLU A 199 -25.78 -0.75 -3.37
C GLU A 199 -24.49 -1.54 -3.18
N LEU A 200 -23.41 -1.17 -3.88
CA LEU A 200 -22.10 -1.81 -3.71
C LEU A 200 -21.53 -1.55 -2.30
N GLY A 201 -21.64 -0.32 -1.80
CA GLY A 201 -21.21 0.04 -0.45
C GLY A 201 -21.98 -0.72 0.63
N PHE A 202 -23.31 -0.78 0.50
CA PHE A 202 -24.16 -1.55 1.39
C PHE A 202 -23.81 -3.06 1.36
N THR A 203 -23.67 -3.63 0.16
CA THR A 203 -23.33 -5.04 -0.02
C THR A 203 -21.99 -5.37 0.61
N LEU A 204 -20.99 -4.49 0.46
CA LEU A 204 -19.67 -4.67 1.07
C LEU A 204 -19.74 -4.64 2.61
N LEU A 205 -20.46 -3.68 3.19
CA LEU A 205 -20.65 -3.58 4.65
C LEU A 205 -21.38 -4.80 5.20
N LEU A 206 -22.46 -5.22 4.53
CA LEU A 206 -23.21 -6.42 4.88
C LEU A 206 -22.33 -7.68 4.79
N SER A 207 -21.50 -7.78 3.74
CA SER A 207 -20.57 -8.89 3.55
C SER A 207 -19.54 -8.98 4.68
N LEU A 208 -18.98 -7.84 5.12
CA LEU A 208 -18.07 -7.81 6.27
C LEU A 208 -18.75 -8.27 7.57
N ARG A 209 -20.05 -7.96 7.75
CA ARG A 209 -20.82 -8.41 8.92
C ARG A 209 -21.17 -9.89 8.86
N PHE A 210 -21.27 -10.49 7.67
CA PHE A 210 -21.43 -11.93 7.49
C PHE A 210 -20.10 -12.71 7.47
N LEU A 211 -18.97 -12.03 7.35
CA LEU A 211 -17.66 -12.69 7.32
C LEU A 211 -17.39 -13.54 8.58
N PRO A 212 -17.62 -13.06 9.82
CA PRO A 212 -17.41 -13.88 11.02
C PRO A 212 -18.25 -15.16 11.02
N LEU A 213 -19.47 -15.06 10.51
CA LEU A 213 -20.33 -16.23 10.32
C LEU A 213 -19.71 -17.22 9.33
N VAL A 214 -19.33 -16.76 8.14
CA VAL A 214 -18.78 -17.66 7.10
C VAL A 214 -17.54 -18.37 7.65
N GLN A 215 -16.74 -17.67 8.46
CA GLN A 215 -15.61 -18.28 9.17
C GLN A 215 -16.04 -19.33 10.19
N GLU A 216 -17.09 -19.09 10.97
CA GLU A 216 -17.63 -20.06 11.91
C GLU A 216 -18.10 -21.33 11.17
N GLU A 217 -18.84 -21.17 10.08
CA GLU A 217 -19.34 -22.28 9.28
C GLU A 217 -18.19 -23.07 8.63
N PHE A 218 -17.20 -22.37 8.08
CA PHE A 218 -15.98 -22.99 7.57
C PHE A 218 -15.22 -23.78 8.65
N GLN A 219 -15.09 -23.22 9.87
CA GLN A 219 -14.46 -23.91 10.98
C GLN A 219 -15.23 -25.18 11.39
N ASN A 220 -16.55 -25.08 11.48
CA ASN A 220 -17.42 -26.21 11.81
C ASN A 220 -17.33 -27.31 10.75
N LEU A 221 -17.30 -26.94 9.48
CA LEU A 221 -17.07 -27.85 8.36
C LEU A 221 -15.72 -28.57 8.46
N VAL A 222 -14.62 -27.82 8.65
CA VAL A 222 -13.28 -28.40 8.77
C VAL A 222 -13.21 -29.38 9.94
N ARG A 223 -13.82 -29.04 11.09
CA ARG A 223 -13.90 -29.95 12.24
C ARG A 223 -14.73 -31.18 11.95
N SER A 224 -15.88 -31.03 11.27
CA SER A 224 -16.75 -32.16 10.88
C SER A 224 -16.02 -33.14 9.96
N VAL A 225 -15.28 -32.63 8.97
CA VAL A 225 -14.46 -33.45 8.07
C VAL A 225 -13.33 -34.14 8.84
N ALA A 226 -12.65 -33.42 9.74
CA ALA A 226 -11.57 -34.00 10.54
C ALA A 226 -12.07 -35.15 11.43
N THR A 227 -13.27 -35.06 12.01
CA THR A 227 -13.86 -36.14 12.82
C THR A 227 -14.25 -37.38 12.02
N ARG A 228 -14.43 -37.28 10.70
CA ARG A 228 -14.73 -38.42 9.83
C ARG A 228 -13.49 -39.29 9.52
N ALA A 229 -12.41 -39.13 10.28
CA ALA A 229 -11.18 -39.93 10.20
C ALA A 229 -10.61 -40.04 8.77
N VAL A 230 -10.69 -38.95 8.01
CA VAL A 230 -10.12 -38.88 6.66
C VAL A 230 -8.60 -38.92 6.78
N ASN A 231 -7.99 -40.03 6.37
CA ASN A 231 -6.53 -40.16 6.31
C ASN A 231 -5.96 -39.31 5.17
N PHE A 232 -5.78 -38.00 5.41
CA PHE A 232 -5.24 -37.05 4.42
C PHE A 232 -3.91 -37.48 3.81
N ARG A 233 -3.12 -38.30 4.53
CA ARG A 233 -1.82 -38.81 4.08
C ARG A 233 -1.91 -40.00 3.11
N GLN A 234 -3.06 -40.69 3.07
CA GLN A 234 -3.35 -41.79 2.14
C GLN A 234 -4.32 -41.37 1.02
N LEU A 235 -4.78 -40.10 1.04
CA LEU A 235 -5.77 -39.58 0.13
C LEU A 235 -5.13 -39.19 -1.21
N GLY A 236 -5.43 -39.94 -2.27
CA GLY A 236 -5.02 -39.56 -3.63
C GLY A 236 -5.72 -38.29 -4.12
N TRP A 237 -5.14 -37.60 -5.10
CA TRP A 237 -5.64 -36.32 -5.64
C TRP A 237 -7.14 -36.34 -6.02
N LYS A 238 -7.62 -37.45 -6.59
CA LYS A 238 -9.04 -37.62 -6.96
C LYS A 238 -9.97 -37.60 -5.74
N ALA A 239 -9.58 -38.31 -4.67
CA ALA A 239 -10.37 -38.39 -3.44
C ALA A 239 -10.32 -37.06 -2.66
N SER A 240 -9.16 -36.38 -2.64
CA SER A 240 -9.02 -35.05 -2.06
C SER A 240 -9.91 -34.02 -2.75
N PHE A 241 -9.98 -34.05 -4.09
CA PHE A 241 -10.84 -33.16 -4.85
C PHE A 241 -12.33 -33.43 -4.62
N ALA A 242 -12.74 -34.71 -4.60
CA ALA A 242 -14.12 -35.08 -4.29
C ALA A 242 -14.54 -34.62 -2.89
N LEU A 243 -13.64 -34.73 -1.91
CA LEU A 243 -13.88 -34.24 -0.56
C LEU A 243 -13.98 -32.71 -0.50
N LEU A 244 -13.12 -32.00 -1.22
CA LEU A 244 -13.19 -30.55 -1.35
C LEU A 244 -14.53 -30.12 -1.95
N LEU A 245 -14.98 -30.79 -3.02
CA LEU A 245 -16.25 -30.48 -3.67
C LEU A 245 -17.44 -30.73 -2.74
N ALA A 246 -17.50 -31.89 -2.08
CA ALA A 246 -18.56 -32.21 -1.12
C ALA A 246 -18.56 -31.27 0.10
N SER A 247 -17.39 -30.81 0.53
CA SER A 247 -17.27 -29.85 1.63
C SER A 247 -17.71 -28.45 1.18
N GLY A 248 -17.33 -28.04 -0.03
CA GLY A 248 -17.71 -26.77 -0.64
C GLY A 248 -19.23 -26.67 -0.87
N GLU A 249 -19.87 -27.74 -1.35
CA GLU A 249 -21.32 -27.81 -1.51
C GLU A 249 -22.04 -27.55 -0.17
N ARG A 250 -21.60 -28.21 0.90
CA ARG A 250 -22.18 -28.03 2.24
C ARG A 250 -22.00 -26.63 2.78
N LEU A 251 -20.80 -26.06 2.63
CA LEU A 251 -20.52 -24.68 3.02
C LEU A 251 -21.44 -23.72 2.27
N LEU A 252 -21.54 -23.88 0.95
CA LEU A 252 -22.36 -23.03 0.10
C LEU A 252 -23.83 -23.11 0.50
N ALA A 253 -24.37 -24.32 0.69
CA ALA A 253 -25.76 -24.51 1.12
C ALA A 253 -26.05 -23.82 2.46
N ASN A 254 -25.15 -23.97 3.45
CA ASN A 254 -25.32 -23.37 4.77
C ASN A 254 -25.20 -21.83 4.73
N VAL A 255 -24.26 -21.29 3.94
CA VAL A 255 -24.10 -19.84 3.78
C VAL A 255 -25.29 -19.24 3.03
N LEU A 256 -25.77 -19.89 1.97
CA LEU A 256 -26.96 -19.44 1.21
C LEU A 256 -28.21 -19.44 2.08
N LEU A 257 -28.47 -20.51 2.85
CA LEU A 257 -29.59 -20.55 3.78
C LEU A 257 -29.54 -19.40 4.80
N ARG A 258 -28.34 -19.03 5.26
CA ARG A 258 -28.18 -17.92 6.20
C ARG A 258 -28.31 -16.55 5.54
N ALA A 259 -27.93 -16.44 4.27
CA ALA A 259 -28.17 -15.26 3.46
C ALA A 259 -29.68 -15.06 3.24
N ASP A 260 -30.43 -16.11 2.93
CA ASP A 260 -31.90 -16.06 2.79
C ASP A 260 -32.57 -15.65 4.10
N GLN A 261 -32.21 -16.29 5.23
CA GLN A 261 -32.71 -15.90 6.55
C GLN A 261 -32.37 -14.45 6.90
N GLY A 262 -31.17 -13.99 6.52
CA GLY A 262 -30.74 -12.62 6.71
C GLY A 262 -31.52 -11.62 5.87
N ALA A 263 -31.83 -11.99 4.62
CA ALA A 263 -32.62 -11.18 3.69
C ALA A 263 -34.08 -11.08 4.15
N ASP A 264 -34.71 -12.18 4.55
CA ASP A 264 -36.08 -12.20 5.08
C ASP A 264 -36.20 -11.33 6.33
N ALA A 265 -35.23 -11.44 7.25
CA ALA A 265 -35.17 -10.61 8.45
C ALA A 265 -34.97 -9.12 8.14
N LEU A 266 -34.22 -8.79 7.08
CA LEU A 266 -33.98 -7.42 6.64
C LEU A 266 -35.24 -6.80 6.01
N ILE A 267 -35.95 -7.55 5.17
CA ILE A 267 -37.24 -7.15 4.58
C ILE A 267 -38.31 -6.96 5.67
N ALA A 268 -38.39 -7.88 6.64
CA ALA A 268 -39.34 -7.79 7.75
C ALA A 268 -39.13 -6.55 8.64
N ARG A 269 -37.90 -6.02 8.69
CA ARG A 269 -37.54 -4.78 9.41
C ARG A 269 -37.81 -3.52 8.60
N GLY A 270 -38.36 -3.62 7.39
CA GLY A 270 -38.60 -2.50 6.49
C GLY A 270 -37.35 -2.00 5.74
N GLY A 271 -36.26 -2.77 5.76
CA GLY A 271 -35.04 -2.42 5.03
C GLY A 271 -35.19 -2.77 3.55
N ALA A 272 -35.35 -1.76 2.68
CA ALA A 272 -35.04 -1.91 1.26
C ALA A 272 -33.54 -1.60 1.05
N ALA A 273 -32.88 -2.32 0.14
CA ALA A 273 -31.44 -2.16 -0.14
C ALA A 273 -31.05 -0.71 -0.53
N ALA A 274 -31.99 0.06 -1.09
CA ALA A 274 -31.77 1.45 -1.50
C ALA A 274 -31.88 2.47 -0.35
N ASP A 275 -32.86 2.31 0.56
CA ASP A 275 -33.16 3.29 1.61
C ASP A 275 -32.23 3.20 2.84
N ALA A 276 -31.76 1.99 3.15
CA ALA A 276 -30.86 1.75 4.29
C ALA A 276 -29.43 2.26 4.04
N GLY A 277 -28.97 2.21 2.79
CA GLY A 277 -27.67 2.76 2.38
C GLY A 277 -27.65 4.29 2.48
N GLN A 278 -28.68 4.96 1.96
CA GLN A 278 -28.73 6.43 1.98
C GLN A 278 -28.77 7.02 3.39
N SER A 279 -29.58 6.48 4.29
CA SER A 279 -29.70 6.98 5.66
C SER A 279 -28.42 6.81 6.50
N GLN A 280 -27.76 5.64 6.44
CA GLN A 280 -26.51 5.40 7.18
C GLN A 280 -25.31 6.14 6.58
N LEU A 281 -25.23 6.26 5.25
CA LEU A 281 -24.16 7.03 4.59
C LEU A 281 -24.29 8.52 4.92
N VAL A 282 -25.52 9.07 4.98
CA VAL A 282 -25.79 10.48 5.30
C VAL A 282 -25.57 10.77 6.79
N GLU A 283 -26.03 9.92 7.70
CA GLU A 283 -25.88 10.15 9.15
C GLU A 283 -24.40 10.11 9.59
N ARG A 284 -23.61 9.13 9.11
CA ARG A 284 -22.17 9.10 9.38
C ARG A 284 -21.38 10.17 8.62
N ALA A 285 -21.84 10.64 7.46
CA ALA A 285 -21.25 11.80 6.78
C ALA A 285 -21.51 13.11 7.55
N GLY A 286 -22.68 13.25 8.17
CA GLY A 286 -23.04 14.40 9.00
C GLY A 286 -22.13 14.55 10.22
N THR A 287 -21.89 13.46 10.96
CA THR A 287 -20.95 13.45 12.10
C THR A 287 -19.51 13.69 11.67
N ALA A 288 -19.13 13.30 10.45
CA ALA A 288 -17.78 13.49 9.91
C ALA A 288 -17.51 14.93 9.43
N SER A 289 -18.52 15.62 8.90
CA SER A 289 -18.41 17.04 8.53
C SER A 289 -18.14 17.96 9.73
N ALA A 290 -18.64 17.59 10.92
CA ALA A 290 -18.30 18.24 12.18
C ALA A 290 -16.82 18.03 12.54
N GLY A 291 -16.27 16.83 12.32
CA GLY A 291 -14.84 16.55 12.52
C GLY A 291 -13.91 17.28 11.54
N LEU A 292 -14.35 17.53 10.30
CA LEU A 292 -13.62 18.36 9.33
C LEU A 292 -13.57 19.84 9.75
N ALA A 293 -14.68 20.36 10.30
CA ALA A 293 -14.71 21.70 10.88
C ALA A 293 -13.76 21.80 12.09
N ASP A 294 -13.72 20.78 12.95
CA ASP A 294 -12.83 20.73 14.10
C ASP A 294 -11.35 20.59 13.70
N GLY A 295 -11.04 19.78 12.69
CA GLY A 295 -9.69 19.62 12.15
C GLY A 295 -9.17 20.89 11.47
N ALA A 296 -10.02 21.59 10.71
CA ALA A 296 -9.70 22.90 10.13
C ALA A 296 -9.54 23.98 11.20
N ALA A 297 -10.37 23.97 12.25
CA ALA A 297 -10.25 24.88 13.39
C ALA A 297 -8.95 24.66 14.19
N LEU A 298 -8.49 23.41 14.31
CA LEU A 298 -7.25 23.06 15.00
C LEU A 298 -6.02 23.45 14.16
N ALA A 299 -6.07 23.29 12.84
CA ALA A 299 -5.04 23.79 11.92
C ALA A 299 -4.98 25.33 11.90
N ALA A 300 -6.14 26.02 11.94
CA ALA A 300 -6.20 27.47 12.01
C ALA A 300 -5.67 28.02 13.34
N ARG A 301 -5.96 27.35 14.46
CA ARG A 301 -5.41 27.70 15.79
C ARG A 301 -3.90 27.48 15.88
N LEU A 302 -3.37 26.45 15.22
CA LEU A 302 -1.92 26.23 15.12
C LEU A 302 -1.23 27.22 14.18
N GLY A 303 -1.89 27.68 13.11
CA GLY A 303 -1.38 28.68 12.19
C GLY A 303 -1.38 30.12 12.73
N LEU A 304 -2.25 30.44 13.69
CA LEU A 304 -2.30 31.77 14.33
C LEU A 304 -1.24 31.92 15.43
N ASN A 305 -0.80 30.84 16.07
CA ASN A 305 0.20 30.89 17.14
C ASN A 305 1.66 31.01 16.62
N THR A 306 1.88 30.82 15.32
CA THR A 306 3.20 31.02 14.68
C THR A 306 3.38 32.40 14.05
N ALA A 307 2.34 33.24 14.06
CA ALA A 307 2.37 34.57 13.44
C ALA A 307 2.51 35.74 14.46
N SER A 308 2.52 35.47 15.77
CA SER A 308 2.50 36.52 16.81
C SER A 308 3.63 36.47 17.86
N GLY A 309 4.88 36.45 17.41
CA GLY A 309 6.04 36.82 18.24
C GLY A 309 7.26 36.95 17.33
N HIS A 310 8.07 38.01 17.30
CA HIS A 310 8.35 39.09 18.26
C HIS A 310 9.15 40.14 17.46
N PRO A 311 8.86 41.45 17.48
CA PRO A 311 9.71 42.44 16.82
C PRO A 311 11.03 42.63 17.60
N MET A 312 12.15 42.60 16.87
CA MET A 312 13.50 42.82 17.38
C MET A 312 13.69 44.23 17.93
N ASP A 313 14.00 44.35 19.21
CA ASP A 313 14.61 45.55 19.79
C ASP A 313 16.11 45.56 19.48
N LEU A 314 16.54 46.58 18.73
CA LEU A 314 17.94 46.94 18.49
C LEU A 314 18.43 47.85 19.63
N PRO A 315 19.67 47.69 20.14
CA PRO A 315 20.24 48.62 21.10
C PRO A 315 21.05 49.72 20.41
N ASN A 316 20.79 50.98 20.74
CA ASN A 316 21.80 52.06 20.92
C ASN A 316 21.14 53.41 21.22
N PRO A 317 21.87 54.41 21.78
CA PRO A 317 23.25 54.39 22.30
C PRO A 317 23.37 54.48 23.82
#